data_AF-A0A7S1Y170-F1
#
_entry.id   AF-A0A7S1Y170-F1
#
_cell.length_a   1.000
_cell.length_b   1.000
_cell.length_c   1.000
_cell.angle_alpha   90.00
_cell.angle_beta   90.00
_cell.angle_gamma   90.00
#
_symmetry.space_group_name_H-M   'P 1'
#
loop_
_entity.id
_entity.type
_entity.pdbx_description
1 polymer ?
#
loop_
_entity_poly.entity_id
_entity_poly.type
_entity_poly.pdbx_seq_one_letter_code
_entity_poly.pdbx_strand_id
1 'polypeptide(L)'
;SPSSMPSQAPSFSIPGMELLDFLKRSSVDGGMALDDRNSPQYAAFEWLAEDLRQTPDLTDSAKLERYALVTLYYSTNGENWSNQNRWLVHGGHDALCTWSGTICNLSLTLVELVLDDNNLVGTIP
;
A
#
# COMPACT_ATOMS: atom_id res chain seq x y z
N SER A 1 -26.80 21.16 23.06
CA SER A 1 -26.13 19.88 22.78
C SER A 1 -25.48 19.93 21.42
N PRO A 2 -24.20 19.60 21.27
CA PRO A 2 -23.68 19.12 20.00
C PRO A 2 -23.84 17.59 19.97
N SER A 3 -24.56 17.10 18.96
CA SER A 3 -24.69 15.66 18.68
C SER A 3 -23.41 15.22 17.98
N SER A 4 -22.63 14.34 18.60
CA SER A 4 -21.49 13.68 17.97
C SER A 4 -22.00 12.73 16.89
N MET A 5 -21.70 13.02 15.62
CA MET A 5 -21.86 12.05 14.55
C MET A 5 -20.94 10.85 14.85
N PRO A 6 -21.41 9.60 14.69
CA PRO A 6 -20.51 8.46 14.70
C PRO A 6 -19.60 8.58 13.48
N SER A 7 -18.29 8.43 13.70
CA SER A 7 -17.29 8.27 12.65
C SER A 7 -17.74 7.12 11.75
N GLN A 8 -18.23 7.43 10.54
CA GLN A 8 -18.57 6.40 9.58
C GLN A 8 -17.29 5.61 9.26
N ALA A 9 -17.31 4.31 9.55
CA ALA A 9 -16.36 3.40 8.95
C ALA A 9 -16.48 3.52 7.41
N PRO A 10 -15.38 3.45 6.65
CA PRO A 10 -15.43 3.29 5.21
C PRO A 10 -16.30 2.06 4.91
N SER A 11 -17.39 2.28 4.18
CA SER A 11 -18.19 1.19 3.62
C SER A 11 -17.44 0.68 2.39
N PHE A 12 -16.62 -0.36 2.55
CA PHE A 12 -15.98 -0.99 1.40
C PHE A 12 -17.04 -1.64 0.51
N SER A 13 -16.84 -1.52 -0.80
CA SER A 13 -17.55 -2.34 -1.78
C SER A 13 -17.13 -3.81 -1.64
N ILE A 14 -17.91 -4.73 -2.23
CA ILE A 14 -17.57 -6.18 -2.23
C ILE A 14 -16.12 -6.44 -2.69
N PRO A 15 -15.63 -5.82 -3.80
CA PRO A 15 -14.22 -5.94 -4.18
C PRO A 15 -13.23 -5.49 -3.10
N GLY A 16 -13.56 -4.46 -2.33
CA GLY A 16 -12.73 -4.00 -1.22
C GLY A 16 -12.69 -4.99 -0.05
N MET A 17 -13.79 -5.68 0.23
CA MET A 17 -13.81 -6.73 1.25
C MET A 17 -13.00 -7.97 0.83
N GLU A 18 -13.11 -8.38 -0.44
CA GLU A 18 -12.32 -9.50 -0.97
C GLU A 18 -10.81 -9.20 -0.93
N LEU A 19 -10.43 -7.95 -1.24
CA LEU A 19 -9.05 -7.49 -1.11
C LEU A 19 -8.57 -7.53 0.33
N LEU A 20 -9.37 -7.04 1.28
CA LEU A 20 -9.01 -7.06 2.70
C LEU A 20 -8.80 -8.49 3.19
N ASP A 21 -9.69 -9.41 2.85
CA ASP A 21 -9.58 -10.83 3.21
C ASP A 21 -8.37 -11.51 2.55
N PHE A 22 -8.05 -11.15 1.30
CA PHE A 22 -6.83 -11.58 0.64
C PHE A 22 -5.58 -11.12 1.41
N LEU A 23 -5.47 -9.81 1.70
CA LEU A 23 -4.31 -9.25 2.38
C LEU A 23 -4.13 -9.82 3.80
N LYS A 24 -5.22 -9.99 4.55
CA LYS A 24 -5.18 -10.61 5.89
C LYS A 24 -4.63 -12.04 5.86
N ARG A 25 -5.07 -12.85 4.87
CA ARG A 25 -4.59 -14.24 4.71
C ARG A 25 -3.14 -14.32 4.25
N SER A 26 -2.66 -13.31 3.53
CA SER A 26 -1.27 -13.22 3.07
C SER A 26 -0.33 -12.60 4.12
N SER A 27 -0.87 -11.99 5.18
CA SER A 27 -0.07 -11.33 6.22
C SER A 27 0.49 -12.32 7.25
N VAL A 28 1.73 -12.08 7.68
CA VAL A 28 2.44 -12.91 8.67
C VAL A 28 1.79 -12.85 10.06
N ASP A 29 1.12 -11.75 10.37
CA ASP A 29 0.43 -11.51 11.63
C ASP A 29 -1.04 -11.95 11.60
N GLY A 30 -1.47 -12.66 10.56
CA GLY A 30 -2.86 -13.06 10.37
C GLY A 30 -3.82 -11.89 10.14
N GLY A 31 -3.31 -10.71 9.78
CA GLY A 31 -4.10 -9.53 9.50
C GLY A 31 -4.39 -8.64 10.70
N MET A 32 -3.71 -8.84 11.83
CA MET A 32 -3.90 -8.03 13.04
C MET A 32 -3.65 -6.54 12.78
N ALA A 33 -2.61 -6.17 12.05
CA ALA A 33 -2.33 -4.78 11.70
C ALA A 33 -3.41 -4.19 10.78
N LEU A 34 -4.07 -5.01 9.95
CA LEU A 34 -5.16 -4.59 9.07
C LEU A 34 -6.49 -4.38 9.81
N ASP A 35 -6.60 -4.76 11.09
CA ASP A 35 -7.75 -4.44 11.94
C ASP A 35 -7.65 -3.03 12.57
N ASP A 36 -6.43 -2.48 12.69
CA ASP A 36 -6.22 -1.11 13.17
C ASP A 36 -6.26 -0.12 12.01
N ARG A 37 -7.30 0.72 12.00
CA ARG A 37 -7.54 1.75 10.98
C ARG A 37 -6.46 2.83 10.92
N ASN A 38 -5.65 2.97 11.96
CA ASN A 38 -4.57 3.95 12.01
C ASN A 38 -3.21 3.34 11.65
N SER A 39 -3.16 2.06 11.26
CA SER A 39 -1.92 1.40 10.91
C SER A 39 -1.45 1.76 9.49
N PRO A 40 -0.14 1.73 9.23
CA PRO A 40 0.40 1.81 7.87
C PRO A 40 -0.18 0.75 6.92
N GLN A 41 -0.45 -0.45 7.43
CA GLN A 41 -1.04 -1.57 6.71
C GLN A 41 -2.45 -1.24 6.23
N TYR A 42 -3.28 -0.65 7.10
CA TYR A 42 -4.63 -0.23 6.72
C TYR A 42 -4.62 0.90 5.69
N ALA A 43 -3.76 1.90 5.87
CA ALA A 43 -3.58 2.96 4.89
C ALA A 43 -3.12 2.42 3.52
N ALA A 44 -2.22 1.44 3.50
CA ALA A 44 -1.78 0.76 2.28
C ALA A 44 -2.89 -0.05 1.61
N PHE A 45 -3.75 -0.70 2.40
CA PHE A 45 -4.95 -1.36 1.90
C PHE A 45 -5.90 -0.37 1.24
N GLU A 46 -6.19 0.77 1.87
CA GLU A 46 -7.07 1.79 1.28
C GLU A 46 -6.51 2.34 -0.03
N TRP A 47 -5.20 2.61 -0.07
CA TRP A 47 -4.52 3.02 -1.31
C TRP A 47 -4.65 1.96 -2.41
N LEU A 48 -4.39 0.69 -2.08
CA LEU A 48 -4.45 -0.40 -3.07
C LEU A 48 -5.89 -0.64 -3.55
N ALA A 49 -6.88 -0.48 -2.68
CA ALA A 49 -8.29 -0.60 -3.04
C ALA A 49 -8.69 0.43 -4.10
N GLU A 50 -8.18 1.66 -4.02
CA GLU A 50 -8.43 2.70 -5.02
C GLU A 50 -7.62 2.45 -6.31
N ASP A 51 -6.36 2.02 -6.19
CA ASP A 51 -5.50 1.67 -7.33
C ASP A 51 -6.11 0.56 -8.21
N LEU A 52 -6.70 -0.45 -7.57
CA LEU A 52 -7.35 -1.57 -8.25
C LEU A 52 -8.64 -1.19 -8.99
N ARG A 53 -9.20 0.00 -8.75
CA ARG A 53 -10.31 0.51 -9.58
C ARG A 53 -9.84 0.87 -10.98
N GLN A 54 -8.57 1.22 -11.13
CA GLN A 54 -7.94 1.54 -12.42
C GLN A 54 -7.23 0.32 -13.02
N THR A 55 -6.83 -0.63 -12.18
CA THR A 55 -6.08 -1.84 -12.58
C THR A 55 -6.67 -3.14 -12.00
N PRO A 56 -7.92 -3.48 -12.36
CA PRO A 56 -8.63 -4.61 -11.75
C PRO A 56 -7.99 -5.99 -12.06
N ASP A 57 -7.11 -6.06 -13.05
CA ASP A 57 -6.46 -7.26 -13.57
C ASP A 57 -5.05 -7.51 -13.01
N LEU A 58 -4.61 -6.77 -11.99
CA LEU A 58 -3.34 -7.04 -11.32
C LEU A 58 -3.27 -8.47 -10.75
N THR A 59 -2.12 -9.11 -10.91
CA THR A 59 -1.86 -10.41 -10.31
C THR A 59 -1.78 -10.30 -8.79
N ASP A 60 -2.00 -11.41 -8.09
CA ASP A 60 -1.89 -11.44 -6.62
C ASP A 60 -0.48 -11.08 -6.13
N SER A 61 0.56 -11.45 -6.87
CA SER A 61 1.94 -11.03 -6.55
C SER A 61 2.11 -9.52 -6.69
N ALA A 62 1.60 -8.91 -7.76
CA ALA A 62 1.70 -7.47 -7.96
C ALA A 62 0.88 -6.68 -6.93
N LYS A 63 -0.28 -7.19 -6.49
CA LYS A 63 -1.03 -6.64 -5.35
C LYS A 63 -0.19 -6.65 -4.08
N LEU A 64 0.48 -7.76 -3.78
CA LEU A 64 1.32 -7.88 -2.58
C LEU A 64 2.56 -7.00 -2.65
N GLU A 65 3.20 -6.86 -3.82
CA GLU A 65 4.34 -5.95 -4.02
C GLU A 65 3.94 -4.49 -3.78
N ARG A 66 2.83 -4.04 -4.39
CA ARG A 66 2.29 -2.69 -4.17
C ARG A 66 1.93 -2.48 -2.70
N TYR A 67 1.21 -3.42 -2.10
CA TYR A 67 0.84 -3.36 -0.69
C TYR A 67 2.06 -3.25 0.23
N ALA A 68 3.09 -4.08 0.00
CA ALA A 68 4.31 -4.07 0.80
C ALA A 68 5.06 -2.74 0.68
N LEU A 69 5.26 -2.22 -0.53
CA LEU A 69 5.92 -0.94 -0.73
C LEU A 69 5.13 0.22 -0.12
N VAL A 70 3.82 0.27 -0.30
CA VAL A 70 2.99 1.34 0.26
C VAL A 70 2.93 1.26 1.78
N THR A 71 2.95 0.05 2.36
CA THR A 71 3.09 -0.14 3.81
C THR A 71 4.45 0.41 4.28
N LEU A 72 5.54 0.14 3.56
CA LEU A 72 6.86 0.71 3.84
C LEU A 72 6.84 2.24 3.79
N TYR A 73 6.21 2.81 2.78
CA TYR A 73 6.04 4.26 2.63
C TYR A 73 5.35 4.86 3.86
N TYR A 74 4.19 4.34 4.26
CA TYR A 74 3.45 4.88 5.41
C TYR A 74 4.14 4.62 6.76
N SER A 75 4.84 3.48 6.91
CA SER A 75 5.51 3.11 8.17
C SER A 75 6.83 3.85 8.42
N THR A 76 7.44 4.41 7.38
CA THR A 76 8.73 5.11 7.48
C THR A 76 8.65 6.58 7.05
N ASN A 77 7.47 7.18 7.21
CA ASN A 77 7.22 8.60 7.01
C ASN A 77 7.52 9.08 5.58
N GLY A 78 7.01 8.35 4.59
CA GLY A 78 7.24 8.51 3.15
C GLY A 78 7.03 9.92 2.59
N GLU A 79 6.08 10.67 3.17
CA GLU A 79 5.83 12.07 2.80
C GLU A 79 7.03 13.00 3.04
N ASN A 80 7.95 12.59 3.94
CA ASN A 80 9.15 13.33 4.33
C ASN A 80 10.45 12.68 3.81
N TRP A 81 10.36 11.68 2.94
CA TRP A 81 11.53 11.12 2.29
C TRP A 81 12.19 12.14 1.35
N SER A 82 13.53 12.09 1.24
CA SER A 82 14.29 12.98 0.36
C SER A 82 13.90 12.83 -1.12
N ASN A 83 13.55 11.60 -1.51
CA ASN A 83 13.14 11.17 -2.84
C ASN A 83 11.95 10.23 -2.73
N GLN A 84 10.75 10.81 -2.84
CA GLN A 84 9.47 10.10 -2.92
C GLN A 84 8.86 10.13 -4.32
N ASN A 85 9.63 10.52 -5.35
CA ASN A 85 9.06 10.79 -6.65
C ASN A 85 8.30 9.57 -7.23
N ARG A 86 7.04 9.82 -7.58
CA ARG A 86 6.02 8.88 -8.09
C ARG A 86 5.48 7.85 -7.08
N TRP A 87 5.95 7.84 -5.84
CA TRP A 87 5.32 7.03 -4.80
C TRP A 87 3.85 7.42 -4.65
N LEU A 88 3.00 6.41 -4.39
CA LEU A 88 1.54 6.54 -4.31
C LEU A 88 0.83 6.97 -5.60
N VAL A 89 1.53 7.10 -6.73
CA VAL A 89 0.88 7.34 -8.02
C VAL A 89 0.21 6.04 -8.49
N HIS A 90 -1.11 6.07 -8.63
CA HIS A 90 -1.89 4.99 -9.22
C HIS A 90 -1.55 4.79 -10.70
N GLY A 91 -1.66 3.56 -11.19
CA GLY A 91 -1.47 3.29 -12.62
C GLY A 91 -1.38 1.82 -12.99
N GLY A 92 -1.14 1.59 -14.29
CA GLY A 92 -1.04 0.28 -14.94
C GLY A 92 0.02 -0.65 -14.35
N HIS A 93 0.15 -1.86 -14.92
CA HIS A 93 1.04 -2.92 -14.43
C HIS A 93 2.50 -2.48 -14.17
N ASP A 94 3.01 -1.52 -14.93
CA ASP A 94 4.36 -0.98 -14.84
C ASP A 94 4.53 0.17 -13.82
N ALA A 95 3.44 0.70 -13.25
CA ALA A 95 3.48 1.90 -12.43
C ALA A 95 4.45 1.79 -11.25
N LEU A 96 4.47 0.64 -10.56
CA LEU A 96 5.40 0.36 -9.46
C LEU A 96 6.85 0.54 -9.90
N CYS A 97 7.21 0.05 -11.08
CA CYS A 97 8.57 0.13 -11.65
C CYS A 97 8.99 1.55 -12.05
N THR A 98 8.06 2.52 -11.97
CA THR A 98 8.35 3.93 -12.19
C THR A 98 8.60 4.69 -10.89
N TRP A 99 8.42 4.05 -9.73
CA TRP A 99 8.66 4.70 -8.44
C TRP A 99 10.14 4.83 -8.18
N SER A 100 10.55 5.98 -7.63
CA SER A 100 11.97 6.23 -7.39
C SER A 100 12.54 5.23 -6.39
N GLY A 101 13.67 4.63 -6.74
CA GLY A 101 14.30 3.56 -5.95
C GLY A 101 13.84 2.14 -6.31
N THR A 102 12.79 1.96 -7.12
CA THR A 102 12.38 0.63 -7.57
C THR A 102 13.13 0.19 -8.82
N ILE A 103 13.51 -1.08 -8.86
CA ILE A 103 14.13 -1.72 -10.03
C ILE A 103 13.35 -3.01 -10.31
N CYS A 104 12.81 -3.11 -11.51
CA CYS A 104 12.05 -4.27 -11.97
C CYS A 104 12.77 -5.05 -13.05
N ASN A 105 12.44 -6.33 -13.17
CA ASN A 105 12.84 -7.17 -14.30
C ASN A 105 11.91 -6.95 -15.52
N LEU A 106 12.18 -7.68 -16.62
CA LEU A 106 11.39 -7.61 -17.86
C LEU A 106 9.93 -8.07 -17.71
N SER A 107 9.61 -8.80 -16.64
CA SER A 107 8.27 -9.26 -16.30
C SER A 107 7.54 -8.30 -15.34
N LEU A 108 8.07 -7.09 -15.14
CA LEU A 108 7.55 -6.07 -14.23
C LEU A 108 7.50 -6.50 -12.76
N THR A 109 8.28 -7.51 -12.39
CA THR A 109 8.45 -7.92 -10.99
C THR A 109 9.51 -7.05 -10.34
N LEU A 110 9.22 -6.51 -9.16
CA LEU A 110 10.21 -5.80 -8.35
C LEU A 110 11.34 -6.77 -7.95
N VAL A 111 12.59 -6.42 -8.26
CA VAL A 111 13.75 -7.24 -7.91
C VAL A 111 14.73 -6.52 -6.99
N GLU A 112 14.68 -5.18 -6.93
CA GLU A 112 15.53 -4.39 -6.05
C GLU A 112 14.83 -3.09 -5.65
N LEU A 113 15.08 -2.67 -4.40
CA LEU A 113 14.57 -1.46 -3.80
C LEU A 113 15.75 -0.70 -3.16
N VAL A 114 15.97 0.52 -3.63
CA VAL A 114 17.09 1.39 -3.30
C VAL A 114 16.55 2.63 -2.60
N LEU A 115 16.78 2.73 -1.30
CA LEU A 115 16.27 3.81 -0.42
C LEU A 115 17.38 4.38 0.48
N ASP A 116 18.64 4.19 0.11
CA ASP A 116 19.78 4.80 0.80
C ASP A 116 19.67 6.32 0.80
N ASP A 117 20.13 6.93 1.90
CA ASP A 117 20.11 8.37 2.12
C ASP A 117 18.73 9.05 1.91
N ASN A 118 17.64 8.27 2.02
CA ASN A 118 16.29 8.74 1.71
C ASN A 118 15.48 9.23 2.91
N ASN A 119 16.13 9.46 4.06
CA ASN A 119 15.51 10.01 5.28
C ASN A 119 14.32 9.18 5.80
N LEU A 120 14.44 7.86 5.80
CA LEU A 120 13.42 6.96 6.36
C LEU A 120 13.34 7.16 7.88
N VAL A 121 12.14 7.48 8.38
CA VAL A 121 11.89 7.69 9.82
C VAL A 121 10.69 6.85 10.25
N GLY A 122 10.92 5.89 11.15
CA GLY A 122 9.87 5.00 11.64
C GLY A 122 10.41 3.58 11.79
N THR A 123 9.58 2.59 11.47
CA THR A 123 9.92 1.18 11.58
C THR A 123 9.75 0.48 10.25
N ILE A 124 10.64 -0.46 9.94
CA ILE A 124 10.44 -1.38 8.83
C ILE A 124 9.27 -2.31 9.22
N PRO A 125 8.21 -2.39 8.39
CA PRO A 125 6.99 -3.13 8.70
C PRO A 125 7.12 -4.63 8.50
#